data_AF-S7Y622-F1
#
_entry.id   AF-S7Y622-F1
#
_cell.length_a   1.000
_cell.length_b   1.000
_cell.length_c   1.000
_cell.angle_alpha   90.00
_cell.angle_beta   90.00
_cell.angle_gamma   90.00
#
_symmetry.space_group_name_H-M   'P 1'
#
loop_
_entity.id
_entity.type
_entity.pdbx_description
1 polymer ?
#
loop_
_entity_poly.entity_id
_entity_poly.type
_entity_poly.pdbx_seq_one_letter_code
_entity_poly.pdbx_strand_id
1 'polypeptide(L)'
;MLIATGPSVHQLETSYLQRSDIDYIGVNGAIALSGVKFKYYVIIDHNFTNNRFDLIENVLKTSFCTLFTTPRCLDLILRKIKLENILCDIKVVEPITEGEIERFLGERIRVTETQNYFHIYDRLGFSSHIFNAVFDYFTVAYVALQITYHLKYKDIYIAGLDMNNFSQPRFYENKENKQPTMLNQYLDVTLPAFDAAARFLKSQQINVYNLSQNSAVKAFEKIPPEQLQNTLLTQSGE
;
A
#
# COMPACT_ATOMS: atom_id res chain seq x y z
N MET A 1 9.58 1.06 -4.89
CA MET A 1 8.91 -0.26 -4.93
C MET A 1 7.92 -0.36 -3.78
N LEU A 2 6.66 -0.61 -4.09
CA LEU A 2 5.59 -0.92 -3.14
C LEU A 2 5.61 -2.42 -2.85
N ILE A 3 5.84 -2.81 -1.59
CA ILE A 3 5.91 -4.21 -1.17
C ILE A 3 4.63 -4.55 -0.40
N ALA A 4 3.78 -5.33 -1.06
CA ALA A 4 2.63 -6.01 -0.47
C ALA A 4 3.02 -7.37 0.13
N THR A 5 2.04 -8.06 0.71
CA THR A 5 2.29 -9.20 1.59
C THR A 5 1.94 -10.56 1.00
N GLY A 6 1.74 -10.63 -0.32
CA GLY A 6 1.51 -11.87 -1.02
C GLY A 6 2.79 -12.73 -1.09
N PRO A 7 2.66 -14.07 -1.12
CA PRO A 7 3.80 -14.99 -1.14
C PRO A 7 4.76 -14.83 -2.33
N SER A 8 4.34 -14.21 -3.45
CA SER A 8 5.25 -14.01 -4.59
C SER A 8 6.42 -13.08 -4.28
N VAL A 9 6.40 -12.32 -3.19
CA VAL A 9 7.55 -11.51 -2.75
C VAL A 9 8.81 -12.35 -2.53
N HIS A 10 8.66 -13.63 -2.18
CA HIS A 10 9.79 -14.56 -2.00
C HIS A 10 10.44 -15.01 -3.31
N GLN A 11 9.85 -14.69 -4.46
CA GLN A 11 10.47 -14.93 -5.77
C GLN A 11 11.49 -13.85 -6.11
N LEU A 12 11.55 -12.76 -5.34
CA LEU A 12 12.53 -11.69 -5.52
C LEU A 12 13.83 -12.04 -4.82
N GLU A 13 14.94 -11.97 -5.54
CA GLU A 13 16.26 -11.97 -4.94
C GLU A 13 16.47 -10.74 -4.05
N THR A 14 17.23 -10.91 -2.97
CA THR A 14 17.56 -9.85 -2.03
C THR A 14 18.19 -8.62 -2.70
N SER A 15 18.91 -8.81 -3.80
CA SER A 15 19.52 -7.73 -4.60
C SER A 15 18.49 -6.71 -5.10
N TYR A 16 17.30 -7.15 -5.51
CA TYR A 16 16.21 -6.27 -5.95
C TYR A 16 15.54 -5.51 -4.80
N LEU A 17 15.69 -6.01 -3.57
CA LEU A 17 15.10 -5.47 -2.35
C LEU A 17 16.05 -4.53 -1.58
N GLN A 18 17.26 -4.32 -2.10
CA GLN A 18 18.32 -3.52 -1.47
C GLN A 18 18.94 -2.47 -2.40
N ARG A 19 18.24 -2.13 -3.48
CA ARG A 19 18.69 -1.14 -4.45
C ARG A 19 18.70 0.25 -3.84
N SER A 20 19.80 0.97 -4.01
CA SER A 20 19.96 2.34 -3.49
C SER A 20 19.22 3.40 -4.32
N ASP A 21 18.87 3.09 -5.56
CA ASP A 21 18.13 3.95 -6.48
C ASP A 21 16.60 3.78 -6.37
N ILE A 22 16.12 2.91 -5.48
CA ILE A 22 14.70 2.64 -5.28
C ILE A 22 14.32 2.95 -3.83
N ASP A 23 13.31 3.80 -3.66
CA ASP A 23 12.64 3.98 -2.38
C ASP A 23 11.61 2.86 -2.14
N TYR A 24 11.58 2.30 -0.93
CA TYR A 24 10.69 1.19 -0.57
C TYR A 24 9.51 1.67 0.28
N ILE A 25 8.31 1.21 -0.11
CA ILE A 25 7.04 1.47 0.59
C ILE A 25 6.46 0.14 1.04
N GLY A 26 6.34 -0.07 2.34
CA GLY A 26 5.79 -1.31 2.91
C GLY A 26 4.32 -1.16 3.28
N VAL A 27 3.55 -2.25 3.21
CA VAL A 27 2.19 -2.29 3.75
C VAL A 27 2.01 -3.43 4.75
N ASN A 28 1.23 -3.20 5.81
CA ASN A 28 0.90 -4.18 6.85
C ASN A 28 2.12 -4.99 7.34
N GLY A 29 2.22 -6.29 7.02
CA GLY A 29 3.31 -7.15 7.48
C GLY A 29 4.57 -7.16 6.62
N ALA A 30 4.69 -6.28 5.61
CA ALA A 30 5.87 -6.19 4.74
C ALA A 30 7.20 -6.01 5.50
N ILE A 31 7.17 -5.40 6.68
CA ILE A 31 8.30 -5.19 7.59
C ILE A 31 8.95 -6.49 8.06
N ALA A 32 8.25 -7.62 7.97
CA ALA A 32 8.81 -8.93 8.26
C ALA A 32 9.80 -9.41 7.17
N LEU A 33 9.84 -8.75 6.01
CA LEU A 33 10.82 -9.03 4.96
C LEU A 33 12.18 -8.44 5.36
N SER A 34 13.18 -9.31 5.54
CA SER A 34 14.49 -8.89 5.99
C SER A 34 15.26 -8.12 4.93
N GLY A 35 16.13 -7.21 5.39
CA GLY A 35 17.06 -6.49 4.52
C GLY A 35 16.46 -5.32 3.73
N VAL A 36 15.17 -5.03 3.84
CA VAL A 36 14.53 -3.88 3.17
C VAL A 36 14.51 -2.67 4.07
N LYS A 37 14.95 -1.52 3.54
CA LYS A 37 14.88 -0.22 4.23
C LYS A 37 13.64 0.55 3.76
N PHE A 38 12.54 0.39 4.49
CA PHE A 38 11.28 1.07 4.17
C PHE A 38 11.34 2.55 4.52
N LYS A 39 11.38 3.40 3.50
CA LYS A 39 11.31 4.87 3.65
C LYS A 39 9.88 5.33 3.97
N TYR A 40 8.89 4.63 3.44
CA TYR A 40 7.48 4.88 3.74
C TYR A 40 6.79 3.59 4.14
N TYR A 41 5.74 3.70 4.94
CA TYR A 41 4.96 2.56 5.38
C TYR A 41 3.48 2.89 5.46
N VAL A 42 2.59 1.94 5.18
CA VAL A 42 1.14 2.16 5.20
C VAL A 42 0.45 1.08 6.03
N ILE A 43 -0.26 1.49 7.08
CA ILE A 43 -1.08 0.62 7.93
C ILE A 43 -2.45 1.27 8.11
N ILE A 44 -3.50 0.68 7.52
CA ILE A 44 -4.89 1.13 7.69
C ILE A 44 -5.81 0.08 8.30
N ASP A 45 -5.34 -1.17 8.40
CA ASP A 45 -6.09 -2.31 8.91
C ASP A 45 -6.01 -2.32 10.44
N HIS A 46 -7.13 -2.02 11.10
CA HIS A 46 -7.21 -1.98 12.56
C HIS A 46 -7.11 -3.38 13.20
N ASN A 47 -7.51 -4.45 12.50
CA ASN A 47 -7.34 -5.82 12.99
C ASN A 47 -5.88 -6.22 12.95
N PHE A 48 -5.18 -5.93 11.85
CA PHE A 48 -3.73 -6.06 11.78
C PHE A 48 -3.06 -5.22 12.89
N THR A 49 -3.54 -3.99 13.09
CA THR A 49 -3.01 -3.08 14.10
C THR A 49 -3.09 -3.67 15.51
N ASN A 50 -4.20 -4.33 15.82
CA ASN A 50 -4.40 -4.94 17.11
C ASN A 50 -3.62 -6.25 17.27
N ASN A 51 -3.67 -7.12 16.26
CA ASN A 51 -3.27 -8.52 16.37
C ASN A 51 -1.78 -8.76 16.06
N ARG A 52 -1.14 -7.85 15.30
CA ARG A 52 0.28 -7.94 14.90
C ARG A 52 1.08 -6.71 15.32
N PHE A 53 0.85 -6.27 16.56
CA PHE A 53 1.56 -5.11 17.10
C PHE A 53 3.08 -5.31 17.15
N ASP A 54 3.55 -6.56 17.22
CA ASP A 54 4.96 -6.94 17.08
C ASP A 54 5.59 -6.39 15.79
N LEU A 55 4.86 -6.45 14.67
CA LEU A 55 5.35 -5.94 13.38
C LEU A 55 5.27 -4.41 13.32
N ILE A 56 4.24 -3.82 13.92
CA ILE A 56 4.06 -2.36 13.93
C ILE A 56 5.16 -1.70 14.75
N GLU A 57 5.52 -2.29 15.88
CA GLU A 57 6.60 -1.78 16.72
C GLU A 57 7.92 -1.66 15.94
N ASN A 58 8.20 -2.60 15.03
CA ASN A 58 9.36 -2.52 14.14
C ASN A 58 9.28 -1.34 13.16
N VAL A 59 8.09 -1.05 12.63
CA VAL A 59 7.87 0.15 11.80
C VAL A 59 8.09 1.41 12.61
N LEU A 60 7.50 1.49 13.81
CA LEU A 60 7.58 2.66 14.69
C LEU A 60 9.02 2.96 15.14
N LYS A 61 9.86 1.93 15.29
CA LYS A 61 11.29 2.05 15.64
C LYS A 61 12.20 2.36 14.46
N THR A 62 11.66 2.51 13.24
CA THR A 62 12.46 2.85 12.05
C THR A 62 12.54 4.37 11.88
N SER A 63 13.63 4.99 12.34
CA SER A 63 13.76 6.45 12.47
C SER A 63 13.72 7.25 11.16
N PHE A 64 14.04 6.64 10.02
CA PHE A 64 13.99 7.29 8.70
C PHE A 64 12.69 7.00 7.93
N CYS A 65 11.71 6.36 8.58
CA CYS A 65 10.45 5.97 7.98
C CYS A 65 9.37 7.04 8.20
N THR A 66 8.49 7.22 7.22
CA THR A 66 7.20 7.89 7.42
C THR A 66 6.07 6.88 7.34
N LEU A 67 5.36 6.68 8.45
CA LEU A 67 4.17 5.86 8.57
C LEU A 67 2.92 6.67 8.20
N PHE A 68 2.20 6.23 7.17
CA PHE A 68 0.85 6.64 6.86
C PHE A 68 -0.15 5.70 7.54
N THR A 69 -1.06 6.25 8.34
CA THR A 69 -2.04 5.45 9.06
C THR A 69 -3.39 6.16 9.22
N THR A 70 -4.43 5.45 9.64
CA THR A 70 -5.76 6.03 9.88
C THR A 70 -5.91 6.55 11.30
N PRO A 71 -6.86 7.47 11.57
CA PRO A 71 -7.19 7.91 12.93
C PRO A 71 -7.39 6.74 13.91
N ARG A 72 -8.14 5.73 13.47
CA ARG A 72 -8.43 4.53 14.26
C ARG A 72 -7.19 3.69 14.56
N CYS A 73 -6.31 3.49 13.56
CA CYS A 73 -5.08 2.75 13.81
C CYS A 73 -4.11 3.55 14.69
N LEU A 74 -4.04 4.87 14.52
CA LEU A 74 -3.24 5.74 15.38
C LEU A 74 -3.70 5.68 16.84
N ASP A 75 -5.01 5.73 17.11
CA ASP A 75 -5.55 5.55 18.47
C ASP A 75 -5.11 4.21 19.08
N LEU A 76 -5.22 3.11 18.33
CA LEU A 76 -4.78 1.79 18.79
C LEU A 76 -3.27 1.73 19.05
N ILE A 77 -2.47 2.38 18.22
CA ILE A 77 -1.01 2.46 18.39
C ILE A 77 -0.67 3.21 19.67
N LEU A 78 -1.23 4.40 19.87
CA LEU A 78 -0.94 5.26 21.00
C LEU A 78 -1.39 4.67 22.35
N ARG A 79 -2.35 3.73 22.35
CA ARG A 79 -2.72 2.95 23.54
C ARG A 79 -1.71 1.87 23.92
N LYS A 80 -0.82 1.46 23.01
CA LYS A 80 0.06 0.30 23.16
C LYS A 80 1.55 0.64 23.27
N ILE A 81 1.95 1.86 22.93
CA ILE A 81 3.35 2.30 22.96
C ILE A 81 3.51 3.69 23.57
N LYS A 82 4.64 3.92 24.24
CA LYS A 82 5.02 5.26 24.71
C LYS A 82 5.50 6.12 23.54
N LEU A 83 5.19 7.41 23.58
CA LEU A 83 5.58 8.37 22.54
C LEU A 83 7.10 8.41 22.30
N GLU A 84 7.91 8.31 23.36
CA GLU A 84 9.38 8.29 23.27
C GLU A 84 9.96 7.10 22.46
N ASN A 85 9.18 6.04 22.28
CA ASN A 85 9.58 4.86 21.52
C ASN A 85 9.13 4.91 20.04
N ILE A 86 8.42 5.97 19.64
CA ILE A 86 8.06 6.21 18.25
C ILE A 86 9.18 7.06 17.63
N LEU A 87 9.95 6.43 16.74
CA LEU A 87 11.09 7.05 16.06
C LEU A 87 10.75 7.48 14.63
N CYS A 88 9.74 6.87 14.01
CA CYS A 88 9.28 7.23 12.67
C CYS A 88 8.40 8.50 12.68
N ASP A 89 8.31 9.18 11.54
CA ASP A 89 7.28 10.19 11.31
C ASP A 89 5.92 9.54 11.12
N ILE A 90 4.84 10.19 11.58
CA ILE A 90 3.47 9.73 11.39
C ILE A 90 2.67 10.75 10.58
N LYS A 91 1.95 10.27 9.57
CA LYS A 91 0.99 11.02 8.76
C LYS A 91 -0.37 10.31 8.79
N VAL A 92 -1.44 11.08 8.93
CA VAL A 92 -2.80 10.54 8.94
C VAL A 92 -3.40 10.62 7.54
N VAL A 93 -4.02 9.52 7.10
CA VAL A 93 -4.87 9.42 5.91
C VAL A 93 -6.22 8.85 6.31
N GLU A 94 -7.27 9.31 5.64
CA GLU A 94 -8.64 9.06 6.09
C GLU A 94 -9.43 8.39 4.96
N PRO A 95 -9.75 7.09 5.10
CA PRO A 95 -10.46 6.35 4.08
C PRO A 95 -11.93 6.73 4.04
N ILE A 96 -12.49 6.73 2.83
CA ILE A 96 -13.93 6.87 2.60
C ILE A 96 -14.59 5.52 2.89
N THR A 97 -15.50 5.49 3.87
CA THR A 97 -16.32 4.32 4.21
C THR A 97 -17.78 4.68 4.00
N GLU A 98 -18.48 3.94 3.13
CA GLU A 98 -19.93 4.16 2.87
C GLU A 98 -20.27 5.62 2.49
N GLY A 99 -19.36 6.31 1.80
CA GLY A 99 -19.54 7.71 1.41
C GLY A 99 -19.29 8.72 2.52
N GLU A 100 -18.73 8.31 3.65
CA GLU A 100 -18.37 9.17 4.79
C GLU A 100 -16.87 9.08 5.10
N ILE A 101 -16.33 10.13 5.71
CA ILE A 101 -14.96 10.18 6.25
C ILE A 101 -15.03 10.51 7.73
N GLU A 102 -14.34 9.72 8.55
CA GLU A 102 -14.07 10.03 9.96
C GLU A 102 -12.78 10.85 10.06
N ARG A 103 -12.93 12.17 10.29
CA ARG A 103 -11.79 13.10 10.37
C ARG A 103 -11.04 12.94 11.69
N PHE A 104 -9.71 12.97 11.65
CA PHE A 104 -8.88 13.01 12.84
C PHE A 104 -9.20 14.27 13.65
N LEU A 105 -9.65 14.09 14.90
CA LEU A 105 -10.08 15.17 15.79
C LEU A 105 -11.14 16.09 15.18
N GLY A 106 -11.95 15.58 14.25
CA GLY A 106 -12.98 16.35 13.55
C GLY A 106 -14.31 15.61 13.45
N GLU A 107 -15.29 16.27 12.87
CA GLU A 107 -16.60 15.68 12.63
C GLU A 107 -16.55 14.66 11.49
N ARG A 108 -17.48 13.71 11.54
CA ARG A 108 -17.73 12.84 10.39
C ARG A 108 -18.37 13.67 9.28
N ILE A 109 -17.80 13.59 8.08
CA ILE A 109 -18.30 14.32 6.91
C ILE A 109 -18.76 13.37 5.82
N ARG A 110 -19.86 13.72 5.15
CA ARG A 110 -20.29 13.04 3.93
C ARG A 110 -19.48 13.54 2.75
N VAL A 111 -18.98 12.60 1.96
CA VAL A 111 -18.18 12.90 0.77
C VAL A 111 -19.09 13.32 -0.37
N THR A 112 -18.72 14.42 -1.02
CA THR A 112 -19.26 14.78 -2.33
C THR A 112 -18.25 14.34 -3.38
N GLU A 113 -18.66 13.50 -4.33
CA GLU A 113 -17.77 12.93 -5.36
C GLU A 113 -17.33 13.97 -6.42
N THR A 114 -17.77 15.22 -6.31
CA THR A 114 -17.52 16.31 -7.27
C THR A 114 -16.21 17.06 -7.04
N GLN A 115 -15.36 16.59 -6.12
CA GLN A 115 -14.09 17.24 -5.83
C GLN A 115 -13.11 17.03 -6.99
N ASN A 116 -12.40 18.09 -7.38
CA ASN A 116 -11.45 18.05 -8.50
C ASN A 116 -10.26 17.09 -8.31
N TYR A 117 -10.02 16.64 -7.07
CA TYR A 117 -8.99 15.69 -6.72
C TYR A 117 -9.45 14.23 -6.70
N PHE A 118 -10.75 13.96 -6.90
CA PHE A 118 -11.29 12.62 -7.10
C PHE A 118 -11.41 12.29 -8.58
N HIS A 119 -10.81 11.18 -8.97
CA HIS A 119 -10.80 10.69 -10.34
C HIS A 119 -11.62 9.41 -10.41
N ILE A 120 -12.86 9.53 -10.90
CA ILE A 120 -13.84 8.43 -10.89
C ILE A 120 -13.90 7.76 -12.26
N TYR A 121 -13.70 6.44 -12.30
CA TYR A 121 -13.86 5.58 -13.47
C TYR A 121 -14.73 4.38 -13.08
N ASP A 122 -15.79 4.10 -13.84
CA ASP A 122 -16.70 2.97 -13.58
C ASP A 122 -17.22 2.93 -12.12
N ARG A 123 -17.51 4.12 -11.54
CA ARG A 123 -17.94 4.33 -10.13
C ARG A 123 -16.87 4.02 -9.07
N LEU A 124 -15.62 3.83 -9.48
CA LEU A 124 -14.48 3.60 -8.60
C LEU A 124 -13.53 4.79 -8.69
N GLY A 125 -13.10 5.30 -7.55
CA GLY A 125 -12.38 6.54 -7.38
C GLY A 125 -10.93 6.36 -7.02
N PHE A 126 -10.11 7.29 -7.47
CA PHE A 126 -8.73 7.46 -7.06
C PHE A 126 -8.53 8.88 -6.53
N SER A 127 -7.98 9.02 -5.32
CA SER A 127 -7.67 10.34 -4.76
C SER A 127 -6.26 10.79 -5.14
N SER A 128 -6.16 11.99 -5.71
CA SER A 128 -4.89 12.67 -5.94
C SER A 128 -4.43 13.53 -4.74
N HIS A 129 -5.28 13.69 -3.72
CA HIS A 129 -5.02 14.46 -2.51
C HIS A 129 -5.32 13.62 -1.25
N ILE A 130 -4.32 12.88 -0.80
CA ILE A 130 -4.47 11.86 0.26
C ILE A 130 -4.84 12.41 1.64
N PHE A 131 -4.59 13.70 1.91
CA PHE A 131 -4.92 14.35 3.20
C PHE A 131 -6.37 14.86 3.25
N ASN A 132 -7.06 14.87 2.11
CA ASN A 132 -8.48 15.15 2.05
C ASN A 132 -9.28 13.86 2.25
N ALA A 133 -8.98 12.83 1.46
CA ALA A 133 -9.55 11.50 1.60
C ALA A 133 -8.78 10.49 0.75
N VAL A 134 -8.93 9.19 1.06
CA VAL A 134 -8.46 8.09 0.21
C VAL A 134 -9.57 7.06 0.00
N PHE A 135 -9.53 6.36 -1.14
CA PHE A 135 -10.34 5.16 -1.35
C PHE A 135 -9.53 3.93 -0.92
N ASP A 136 -10.13 2.91 -0.32
CA ASP A 136 -9.37 1.73 0.13
C ASP A 136 -9.69 0.43 -0.62
N TYR A 137 -10.94 0.27 -1.08
CA TYR A 137 -11.45 -0.93 -1.74
C TYR A 137 -10.95 -2.22 -1.09
N PHE A 138 -11.05 -2.28 0.24
CA PHE A 138 -10.70 -3.43 1.07
C PHE A 138 -9.22 -3.85 1.04
N THR A 139 -8.31 -3.05 0.47
CA THR A 139 -6.89 -3.37 0.44
C THR A 139 -5.97 -2.18 0.70
N VAL A 140 -5.04 -2.38 1.63
CA VAL A 140 -4.00 -1.37 1.96
C VAL A 140 -3.13 -1.03 0.76
N ALA A 141 -2.96 -1.97 -0.18
CA ALA A 141 -2.19 -1.74 -1.41
C ALA A 141 -2.80 -0.63 -2.28
N TYR A 142 -4.14 -0.47 -2.27
CA TYR A 142 -4.82 0.58 -3.05
C TYR A 142 -4.60 1.97 -2.45
N VAL A 143 -4.65 2.08 -1.11
CA VAL A 143 -4.29 3.31 -0.41
C VAL A 143 -2.82 3.66 -0.63
N ALA A 144 -1.93 2.66 -0.53
CA ALA A 144 -0.51 2.85 -0.78
C ALA A 144 -0.21 3.32 -2.21
N LEU A 145 -1.01 2.95 -3.20
CA LEU A 145 -0.87 3.46 -4.56
C LEU A 145 -1.22 4.95 -4.68
N GLN A 146 -2.27 5.42 -4.00
CA GLN A 146 -2.61 6.85 -3.90
C GLN A 146 -1.53 7.65 -3.17
N ILE A 147 -0.96 7.09 -2.10
CA ILE A 147 0.19 7.67 -1.39
C ILE A 147 1.41 7.75 -2.31
N THR A 148 1.71 6.69 -3.04
CA THR A 148 2.86 6.65 -3.97
C THR A 148 2.72 7.71 -5.06
N TYR A 149 1.51 7.91 -5.59
CA TYR A 149 1.20 9.01 -6.51
C TYR A 149 1.44 10.39 -5.86
N HIS A 150 0.95 10.59 -4.64
CA HIS A 150 1.13 11.85 -3.90
C HIS A 150 2.61 12.18 -3.68
N LEU A 151 3.44 11.16 -3.41
CA LEU A 151 4.90 11.25 -3.26
C LEU A 151 5.66 11.50 -4.58
N LYS A 152 4.94 11.66 -5.71
CA LYS A 152 5.48 12.06 -7.02
C LYS A 152 6.39 11.04 -7.72
N TYR A 153 6.30 9.76 -7.39
CA TYR A 153 6.99 8.72 -8.16
C TYR A 153 6.40 8.57 -9.56
N LYS A 154 7.27 8.40 -10.55
CA LYS A 154 6.91 8.16 -11.95
C LYS A 154 6.91 6.69 -12.34
N ASP A 155 7.77 5.90 -11.71
CA ASP A 155 7.85 4.45 -11.90
C ASP A 155 7.52 3.74 -10.59
N ILE A 156 6.45 2.95 -10.61
CA ILE A 156 5.93 2.22 -9.45
C ILE A 156 6.03 0.72 -9.72
N TYR A 157 6.97 0.06 -9.05
CA TYR A 157 7.06 -1.39 -9.03
C TYR A 157 6.32 -1.95 -7.82
N ILE A 158 5.43 -2.91 -8.04
CA ILE A 158 4.66 -3.55 -7.00
C ILE A 158 5.11 -5.01 -6.85
N ALA A 159 5.55 -5.38 -5.65
CA ALA A 159 5.90 -6.74 -5.28
C ALA A 159 4.86 -7.34 -4.33
N GLY A 160 4.57 -8.63 -4.45
CA GLY A 160 3.66 -9.32 -3.53
C GLY A 160 2.17 -8.95 -3.69
N LEU A 161 1.77 -8.33 -4.80
CA LEU A 161 0.36 -8.04 -5.10
C LEU A 161 -0.25 -9.23 -5.85
N ASP A 162 -0.54 -10.31 -5.12
CA ASP A 162 -0.99 -11.58 -5.71
C ASP A 162 -2.50 -11.65 -5.97
N MET A 163 -3.33 -11.33 -4.96
CA MET A 163 -4.79 -11.35 -5.02
C MET A 163 -5.43 -12.69 -5.47
N ASN A 164 -4.76 -13.83 -5.27
CA ASN A 164 -5.25 -15.15 -5.70
C ASN A 164 -5.04 -16.28 -4.65
N ASN A 165 -4.45 -15.99 -3.49
CA ASN A 165 -3.98 -17.00 -2.52
C ASN A 165 -4.58 -16.84 -1.10
N PHE A 166 -5.85 -16.43 -0.98
CA PHE A 166 -6.48 -16.07 0.32
C PHE A 166 -6.63 -17.23 1.32
N SER A 167 -6.59 -18.48 0.85
CA SER A 167 -6.65 -19.67 1.71
C SER A 167 -5.31 -19.97 2.39
N GLN A 168 -4.20 -19.43 1.88
CA GLN A 168 -2.86 -19.63 2.45
C GLN A 168 -2.50 -18.54 3.46
N PRO A 169 -1.58 -18.79 4.41
CA PRO A 169 -1.00 -17.74 5.25
C PRO A 169 -0.30 -16.68 4.38
N ARG A 170 -0.32 -15.43 4.84
CA ARG A 170 0.60 -14.41 4.29
C ARG A 170 2.04 -14.82 4.59
N PHE A 171 3.00 -14.22 3.91
CA PHE A 171 4.41 -14.64 4.01
C PHE A 171 4.99 -14.54 5.44
N TYR A 172 4.41 -13.67 6.28
CA TYR A 172 4.80 -13.43 7.67
C TYR A 172 3.90 -14.16 8.70
N GLU A 173 3.06 -15.08 8.22
CA GLU A 173 2.13 -15.89 8.99
C GLU A 173 2.46 -17.39 8.82
N ASN A 174 1.93 -18.21 9.72
CA ASN A 174 1.92 -19.66 9.65
C ASN A 174 0.47 -20.17 9.83
N LYS A 175 0.28 -21.48 9.92
CA LYS A 175 -1.06 -22.07 10.06
C LYS A 175 -1.72 -21.67 11.39
N GLU A 176 -0.91 -21.44 12.42
CA GLU A 176 -1.34 -21.17 13.79
C GLU A 176 -1.72 -19.71 14.03
N ASN A 177 -1.10 -18.76 13.32
CA ASN A 177 -1.31 -17.31 13.51
C ASN A 177 -1.96 -16.60 12.31
N LYS A 178 -2.38 -17.35 11.29
CA LYS A 178 -3.07 -16.81 10.11
C LYS A 178 -4.26 -15.96 10.54
N GLN A 179 -4.29 -14.71 10.09
CA GLN A 179 -5.42 -13.81 10.33
C GLN A 179 -6.53 -14.02 9.29
N PRO A 180 -7.81 -13.85 9.67
CA PRO A 180 -8.90 -13.87 8.70
C PRO A 180 -8.73 -12.74 7.67
N THR A 181 -9.31 -12.92 6.50
CA THR A 181 -9.39 -11.89 5.47
C THR A 181 -10.75 -11.97 4.79
N MET A 182 -11.33 -10.81 4.52
CA MET A 182 -12.56 -10.69 3.74
C MET A 182 -12.28 -10.40 2.26
N LEU A 183 -11.01 -10.26 1.88
CA LEU A 183 -10.61 -9.79 0.56
C LEU A 183 -11.11 -10.71 -0.57
N ASN A 184 -11.22 -12.02 -0.30
CA ASN A 184 -11.80 -12.99 -1.23
C ASN A 184 -13.29 -12.76 -1.53
N GLN A 185 -14.01 -12.05 -0.65
CA GLN A 185 -15.43 -11.75 -0.81
C GLN A 185 -15.68 -10.44 -1.59
N TYR A 186 -14.64 -9.61 -1.76
CA TYR A 186 -14.75 -8.27 -2.36
C TYR A 186 -13.89 -8.11 -3.63
N LEU A 187 -13.52 -9.21 -4.30
CA LEU A 187 -12.68 -9.15 -5.51
C LEU A 187 -13.39 -8.49 -6.69
N ASP A 188 -14.71 -8.61 -6.75
CA ASP A 188 -15.59 -7.97 -7.71
C ASP A 188 -15.54 -6.43 -7.63
N VAL A 189 -15.16 -5.87 -6.48
CA VAL A 189 -14.91 -4.44 -6.30
C VAL A 189 -13.41 -4.12 -6.35
N THR A 190 -12.60 -4.93 -5.67
CA THR A 190 -11.16 -4.68 -5.49
C THR A 190 -10.39 -4.74 -6.82
N LEU A 191 -10.66 -5.74 -7.67
CA LEU A 191 -9.92 -5.89 -8.93
C LEU A 191 -10.27 -4.75 -9.91
N PRO A 192 -11.55 -4.41 -10.16
CA PRO A 192 -11.89 -3.26 -10.99
C PRO A 192 -11.38 -1.93 -10.44
N ALA A 193 -11.20 -1.80 -9.11
CA ALA A 193 -10.65 -0.58 -8.55
C ALA A 193 -9.21 -0.35 -9.03
N PHE A 194 -8.40 -1.41 -9.13
CA PHE A 194 -7.06 -1.31 -9.73
C PHE A 194 -7.12 -0.91 -11.21
N ASP A 195 -8.13 -1.34 -11.96
CA ASP A 195 -8.32 -0.87 -13.35
C ASP A 195 -8.61 0.64 -13.40
N ALA A 196 -9.44 1.15 -12.48
CA ALA A 196 -9.68 2.59 -12.35
C ALA A 196 -8.39 3.35 -11.99
N ALA A 197 -7.58 2.83 -11.07
CA ALA A 197 -6.29 3.41 -10.72
C ALA A 197 -5.32 3.41 -11.91
N ALA A 198 -5.23 2.31 -12.67
CA ALA A 198 -4.37 2.21 -13.84
C ALA A 198 -4.76 3.22 -14.93
N ARG A 199 -6.06 3.42 -15.18
CA ARG A 199 -6.55 4.44 -16.11
C ARG A 199 -6.10 5.84 -15.70
N PHE A 200 -6.30 6.18 -14.42
CA PHE A 200 -5.86 7.48 -13.89
C PHE A 200 -4.35 7.65 -14.00
N LEU A 201 -3.56 6.71 -13.48
CA LEU A 201 -2.10 6.81 -13.45
C LEU A 201 -1.50 6.89 -14.86
N LYS A 202 -2.05 6.14 -15.82
CA LYS A 202 -1.66 6.24 -17.23
C LYS A 202 -1.93 7.64 -17.81
N SER A 203 -3.06 8.27 -17.47
CA SER A 203 -3.36 9.65 -17.89
C SER A 203 -2.37 10.68 -17.32
N GLN A 204 -1.72 10.35 -16.20
CA GLN A 204 -0.71 11.17 -15.54
C GLN A 204 0.73 10.81 -15.94
N GLN A 205 0.89 9.94 -16.95
CA GLN A 205 2.18 9.43 -17.42
C GLN A 205 3.01 8.81 -16.29
N ILE A 206 2.35 7.96 -15.49
CA ILE A 206 2.99 7.17 -14.43
C ILE A 206 2.98 5.71 -14.84
N ASN A 207 4.15 5.10 -14.82
CA ASN A 207 4.33 3.70 -15.12
C ASN A 207 4.11 2.87 -13.86
N VAL A 208 3.31 1.82 -13.96
CA VAL A 208 3.04 0.90 -12.86
C VAL A 208 3.22 -0.53 -13.33
N TYR A 209 4.08 -1.25 -12.64
CA TYR A 209 4.45 -2.62 -12.97
C TYR A 209 4.18 -3.54 -11.79
N ASN A 210 3.66 -4.73 -12.06
CA ASN A 210 3.47 -5.78 -11.06
C ASN A 210 4.51 -6.89 -11.26
N LEU A 211 5.35 -7.11 -10.25
CA LEU A 211 6.37 -8.16 -10.28
C LEU A 211 5.79 -9.55 -10.01
N SER A 212 4.56 -9.63 -9.47
CA SER A 212 3.84 -10.87 -9.20
C SER A 212 3.24 -11.46 -10.49
N GLN A 213 4.00 -12.33 -11.17
CA GLN A 213 3.65 -12.86 -12.50
C GLN A 213 2.28 -13.56 -12.56
N ASN A 214 1.91 -14.26 -11.48
CA ASN A 214 0.65 -15.00 -11.43
C ASN A 214 -0.50 -14.19 -10.80
N SER A 215 -0.32 -12.88 -10.56
CA SER A 215 -1.31 -12.05 -9.89
C SER A 215 -2.68 -12.03 -10.60
N ALA A 216 -3.75 -12.09 -9.82
CA ALA A 216 -5.11 -11.86 -10.29
C ALA A 216 -5.36 -10.39 -10.72
N VAL A 217 -4.52 -9.44 -10.25
CA VAL A 217 -4.58 -8.05 -10.71
C VAL A 217 -4.02 -7.98 -12.14
N LYS A 218 -4.87 -7.59 -13.08
CA LYS A 218 -4.53 -7.44 -14.51
C LYS A 218 -4.31 -5.99 -14.95
N ALA A 219 -4.64 -5.04 -14.09
CA ALA A 219 -4.60 -3.60 -14.37
C ALA A 219 -3.21 -3.05 -14.72
N PHE A 220 -2.15 -3.72 -14.24
CA PHE A 220 -0.76 -3.28 -14.40
C PHE A 220 0.02 -4.28 -15.24
N GLU A 221 0.96 -3.76 -16.03
CA GLU A 221 1.90 -4.58 -16.79
C GLU A 221 2.69 -5.49 -15.85
N LYS A 222 2.82 -6.76 -16.22
CA LYS A 222 3.59 -7.73 -15.45
C LYS A 222 4.98 -7.84 -16.05
N ILE A 223 6.00 -7.51 -15.27
CA ILE A 223 7.40 -7.62 -15.68
C ILE A 223 8.14 -8.54 -14.71
N PRO A 224 9.06 -9.38 -15.20
CA PRO A 224 9.87 -10.21 -14.34
C PRO A 224 10.96 -9.32 -13.67
N PRO A 225 11.46 -9.69 -12.48
CA PRO A 225 12.35 -8.84 -11.68
C PRO A 225 13.64 -8.42 -12.41
N GLU A 226 14.13 -9.22 -13.34
CA GLU A 226 15.33 -8.95 -14.14
C GLU A 226 15.18 -7.68 -14.99
N GLN A 227 13.95 -7.32 -15.38
CA GLN A 227 13.71 -6.09 -16.14
C GLN A 227 13.89 -4.81 -15.31
N LEU A 228 13.94 -4.90 -13.97
CA LEU A 228 14.30 -3.77 -13.11
C LEU A 228 15.70 -3.22 -13.43
N GLN A 229 16.61 -4.04 -13.97
CA GLN A 229 17.98 -3.63 -14.28
C GLN A 229 18.08 -2.73 -15.52
N ASN A 230 17.12 -2.84 -16.45
CA ASN A 230 17.21 -2.24 -17.78
C ASN A 230 16.54 -0.85 -17.90
N THR A 231 15.71 -0.45 -16.94
CA THR A 231 14.96 0.82 -16.99
C THR A 231 15.83 2.09 -16.84
N LEU A 232 17.11 1.95 -16.48
CA LEU A 232 18.08 3.05 -16.42
C LEU A 232 18.74 3.36 -17.77
N LEU A 233 18.76 2.40 -18.71
CA LEU A 233 19.47 2.56 -19.98
C LEU A 233 18.62 3.27 -21.05
N THR A 234 17.30 3.31 -20.89
CA THR A 234 16.39 3.93 -21.87
C THR A 234 16.12 5.42 -21.63
N GLN A 235 16.62 6.02 -20.54
CA GLN A 235 16.48 7.47 -20.28
C GLN A 235 17.74 8.29 -20.58
N SER A 236 18.78 7.69 -21.16
CA SER A 236 20.03 8.39 -21.54
C SER A 236 20.22 8.58 -23.05
N GLY A 237 19.16 8.36 -23.84
CA GLY A 237 19.20 8.54 -25.28
C GLY A 237 17.91 9.15 -25.81
N GLU A 238 17.79 10.48 -25.65
CA GLU A 238 17.13 11.40 -26.59
C GLU A 238 17.68 12.82 -26.36
#